data_AF-A0A3B4BB90-F1
#
_entry.id   AF-A0A3B4BB90-F1
#
_cell.length_a   1.000
_cell.length_b   1.000
_cell.length_c   1.000
_cell.angle_alpha   90.00
_cell.angle_beta   90.00
_cell.angle_gamma   90.00
#
_symmetry.space_group_name_H-M   'P 1'
#
loop_
_entity.id
_entity.type
_entity.pdbx_description
1 polymer ?
#
loop_
_entity_poly.entity_id
_entity_poly.type
_entity_poly.pdbx_seq_one_letter_code
_entity_poly.pdbx_strand_id
1 'polypeptide(L)' 'DESKLKHYEMFHCDFLVSALSLKQGQCPGPDRAQGFEAACVQSCTRDQDCPKTRKCCSNGCGQTCQTPDQAEQFGENI' A
#
# COMPACT_ATOMS: atom_id res chain seq x y z
N ASP A 1 -3.94 -10.61 34.75
CA ASP A 1 -4.09 -9.17 34.46
C ASP A 1 -4.70 -9.06 33.07
N GLU A 2 -6.01 -8.83 33.00
CA GLU A 2 -6.76 -8.76 31.74
C GLU A 2 -6.28 -7.60 30.84
N SER A 3 -5.65 -6.57 31.41
CA SER A 3 -5.10 -5.43 30.66
C SER A 3 -3.94 -5.85 29.75
N LYS A 4 -3.11 -6.80 30.20
CA LYS A 4 -2.02 -7.38 29.37
C LYS A 4 -2.54 -8.23 28.21
N LEU A 5 -3.64 -8.96 28.41
CA LEU A 5 -4.27 -9.72 27.32
C LEU A 5 -4.90 -8.77 26.28
N LYS A 6 -5.58 -7.70 26.72
CA LYS A 6 -6.18 -6.70 25.81
C LYS A 6 -5.12 -5.96 24.98
N HIS A 7 -3.99 -5.63 25.59
CA HIS A 7 -2.84 -5.09 24.88
C HIS A 7 -2.39 -6.08 23.79
N TYR A 8 -2.13 -7.34 24.15
CA TYR A 8 -1.68 -8.35 23.19
C TYR A 8 -2.67 -8.58 22.03
N GLU A 9 -3.97 -8.63 22.31
CA GLU A 9 -5.03 -8.72 21.29
C GLU A 9 -5.01 -7.53 20.32
N MET A 10 -4.76 -6.31 20.83
CA MET A 10 -4.64 -5.09 20.00
C MET A 10 -3.42 -5.15 19.08
N PHE A 11 -2.26 -5.54 19.60
CA PHE A 11 -1.04 -5.72 18.79
C PHE A 11 -1.20 -6.80 17.71
N HIS A 12 -1.93 -7.87 18.01
CA HIS A 12 -2.23 -8.92 17.04
C HIS A 12 -3.18 -8.44 15.94
N CYS A 13 -4.22 -7.69 16.29
CA CYS A 13 -5.14 -7.11 15.30
C CYS A 13 -4.43 -6.10 14.39
N ASP A 14 -3.56 -5.24 14.91
CA ASP A 14 -2.79 -4.29 14.09
C ASP A 14 -1.87 -4.99 13.09
N PHE A 15 -1.21 -6.06 13.53
CA PHE A 15 -0.40 -6.91 12.66
C PHE A 15 -1.23 -7.58 11.56
N LEU A 16 -2.38 -8.18 11.91
CA LEU A 16 -3.27 -8.82 10.95
C LEU A 16 -3.87 -7.81 9.96
N VAL A 17 -4.29 -6.63 10.43
CA VAL A 17 -4.79 -5.54 9.59
C VAL A 17 -3.71 -5.09 8.62
N SER A 18 -2.48 -4.90 9.09
CA SER A 18 -1.34 -4.51 8.23
C SER A 18 -1.04 -5.58 7.18
N ALA A 19 -1.00 -6.85 7.56
CA ALA A 19 -0.73 -7.97 6.66
C ALA A 19 -1.81 -8.15 5.59
N LEU A 20 -3.09 -7.99 5.95
CA LEU A 20 -4.22 -8.08 5.00
C LEU A 20 -4.36 -6.83 4.12
N SER A 21 -3.82 -5.71 4.58
CA SER A 21 -3.87 -4.42 3.89
C SER A 21 -2.73 -4.26 2.87
N LEU A 22 -1.60 -4.93 3.04
CA LEU A 22 -0.46 -4.76 2.14
C LEU A 22 -0.74 -5.41 0.77
N LYS A 23 -0.69 -4.63 -0.31
CA LYS A 23 -0.58 -5.21 -1.65
C LYS A 23 0.85 -5.65 -1.92
N GLN A 24 0.99 -6.70 -2.72
CA GLN A 24 2.28 -7.28 -3.10
C GLN A 24 3.13 -6.31 -3.94
N GLY A 25 4.44 -6.49 -3.89
CA GLY A 25 5.42 -5.65 -4.56
C GLY A 25 5.80 -4.38 -3.80
N GLN A 26 6.75 -3.63 -4.34
CA GLN A 26 7.33 -2.42 -3.74
C GLN A 26 6.94 -1.19 -4.57
N CYS A 27 6.87 -0.04 -3.90
CA CYS A 27 6.72 1.23 -4.60
C CYS A 27 7.87 1.41 -5.60
N PRO A 28 7.57 1.90 -6.80
CA PRO A 28 8.59 2.08 -7.80
C PRO A 28 9.59 3.16 -7.37
N GLY A 29 10.82 3.07 -7.89
CA GLY A 29 11.82 4.12 -7.69
C GLY A 29 11.33 5.49 -8.23
N PRO A 30 11.86 6.61 -7.71
CA PRO A 30 11.41 7.96 -8.07
C PRO A 30 11.51 8.25 -9.58
N ASP A 31 12.46 7.63 -10.27
CA ASP A 31 12.68 7.81 -11.72
C ASP A 31 11.60 7.12 -12.58
N ARG A 32 10.77 6.25 -11.99
CA ARG A 32 9.75 5.45 -12.69
C ARG A 32 8.35 6.04 -12.57
N ALA A 33 8.10 6.91 -11.59
CA ALA A 33 6.81 7.58 -11.46
C ALA A 33 6.66 8.63 -12.57
N GLN A 34 5.60 8.54 -13.37
CA GLN A 34 5.34 9.46 -14.49
C GLN A 34 3.90 10.00 -14.48
N GLY A 35 3.71 11.19 -15.07
CA GLY A 35 2.40 11.81 -15.20
C GLY A 35 1.70 11.97 -13.85
N PHE A 36 0.51 11.38 -13.71
CA PHE A 36 -0.27 11.47 -12.47
C PHE A 36 0.40 10.76 -11.28
N GLU A 37 1.24 9.75 -11.51
CA GLU A 37 1.96 9.06 -10.43
C GLU A 37 3.00 9.97 -9.76
N ALA A 38 3.59 10.91 -10.52
CA ALA A 38 4.51 11.92 -10.01
C ALA A 38 3.80 13.22 -9.55
N ALA A 39 2.47 13.28 -9.61
CA ALA A 39 1.73 14.48 -9.25
C ALA A 39 1.80 14.76 -7.75
N CYS A 40 1.90 16.04 -7.40
CA CYS A 40 1.92 16.50 -6.02
C CYS A 40 0.50 16.57 -5.42
N VAL A 41 -0.12 15.41 -5.22
CA VAL A 41 -1.50 15.28 -4.74
C VAL A 41 -1.64 14.14 -3.74
N GLN A 42 -2.63 14.24 -2.85
CA GLN A 42 -3.00 13.18 -1.92
C GLN A 42 -4.21 12.41 -2.49
N SER A 43 -3.97 11.43 -3.37
CA SER A 43 -5.04 10.66 -4.01
C SER A 43 -5.39 9.35 -3.29
N CYS A 44 -4.55 8.90 -2.35
CA CYS A 44 -4.73 7.69 -1.56
C CYS A 44 -4.04 7.84 -0.20
N THR A 45 -4.38 6.98 0.76
CA THR A 45 -3.67 6.90 2.06
C THR A 45 -3.09 5.50 2.28
N ARG A 46 -3.77 4.47 1.77
CA ARG A 46 -3.40 3.05 1.91
C ARG A 46 -3.54 2.33 0.58
N ASP A 47 -2.88 1.19 0.46
CA ASP A 47 -2.96 0.34 -0.74
C ASP A 47 -4.41 0.00 -1.11
N GLN A 48 -5.30 -0.24 -0.13
CA GLN A 48 -6.71 -0.61 -0.41
C GLN A 48 -7.50 0.51 -1.09
N ASP A 49 -7.08 1.77 -0.96
CA ASP A 49 -7.70 2.90 -1.63
C ASP A 49 -7.39 2.87 -3.15
N CYS A 50 -6.36 2.10 -3.55
CA CYS A 50 -5.92 1.98 -4.93
C CYS A 50 -6.54 0.78 -5.67
N PRO A 51 -6.91 0.95 -6.95
CA PRO A 51 -7.53 -0.09 -7.73
C PRO A 51 -6.53 -1.22 -8.07
N LYS A 52 -7.08 -2.43 -8.29
CA LYS A 52 -6.31 -3.62 -8.70
C LYS A 52 -5.10 -3.90 -7.80
N THR A 53 -3.91 -4.03 -8.37
CA THR A 53 -2.65 -4.35 -7.70
C THR A 53 -1.81 -3.10 -7.41
N ARG A 54 -2.31 -1.89 -7.70
CA ARG A 54 -1.57 -0.64 -7.51
C ARG A 54 -1.41 -0.31 -6.03
N LYS A 55 -0.24 0.19 -5.64
CA LYS A 55 0.11 0.55 -4.26
C LYS A 55 -0.03 2.04 -4.03
N CYS A 56 -0.33 2.44 -2.80
CA CYS A 56 -0.33 3.85 -2.43
C CYS A 56 1.09 4.26 -2.03
N CYS A 57 1.74 5.05 -2.87
CA CYS A 57 3.16 5.36 -2.76
C CYS A 57 3.38 6.86 -2.58
N SER A 58 4.30 7.21 -1.69
CA SER A 58 4.76 8.60 -1.55
C SER A 58 5.75 8.92 -2.67
N ASN A 59 5.56 10.06 -3.32
CA ASN A 59 6.50 10.59 -4.31
C ASN A 59 7.30 11.79 -3.77
N GLY A 60 7.28 12.01 -2.45
CA GLY A 60 8.03 13.07 -1.76
C GLY A 60 7.21 14.33 -1.45
N CYS A 61 6.12 14.60 -2.17
CA CYS A 61 5.23 15.73 -1.86
C CYS A 61 3.72 15.38 -1.86
N GLY A 62 3.36 14.21 -2.38
CA GLY A 62 2.02 13.64 -2.31
C GLY A 62 2.05 12.11 -2.20
N GLN A 63 0.86 11.52 -2.18
CA GLN A 63 0.66 10.07 -2.22
C GLN A 63 -0.28 9.71 -3.37
N THR A 64 0.20 8.87 -4.27
CA THR A 64 -0.50 8.48 -5.49
C THR A 64 -0.53 6.97 -5.64
N CYS A 65 -1.52 6.45 -6.37
CA CYS A 65 -1.58 5.03 -6.68
C CYS A 65 -0.59 4.70 -7.80
N GLN A 66 0.43 3.90 -7.53
CA GLN A 66 1.51 3.59 -8.47
C GLN A 66 1.58 2.09 -8.77
N THR A 67 2.12 1.75 -9.94
CA THR A 67 2.36 0.36 -10.33
C THR A 67 3.60 -0.17 -9.60
N PRO A 68 3.53 -1.32 -8.90
CA PRO A 68 4.69 -1.83 -8.16
C PRO A 68 5.79 -2.37 -9.08
N ASP A 69 7.06 -2.26 -8.65
CA ASP A 69 8.24 -2.74 -9.40
C ASP A 69 8.34 -4.27 -9.49
N GLN A 70 7.56 -4.99 -8.68
CA GLN A 70 7.45 -6.46 -8.66
C GLN A 70 5.97 -6.88 -8.77
N ALA A 71 5.20 -6.15 -9.58
CA ALA A 71 3.83 -6.51 -9.94
C ALA A 71 3.83 -7.76 -10.85
N GLU A 72 4.27 -8.91 -10.36
CA GLU A 72 4.10 -10.14 -11.12
C GLU A 72 2.60 -10.41 -11.33
N GLN A 73 2.28 -10.63 -12.60
CA GLN A 73 0.96 -10.58 -13.25
C GLN A 73 0.04 -11.75 -12.83
N PHE A 74 -0.35 -11.84 -11.56
CA PHE A 74 -1.29 -12.88 -11.13
C PHE A 74 -2.79 -12.52 -11.34
N GLY A 75 -3.14 -11.73 -12.37
CA GLY A 75 -4.55 -11.36 -12.54
C GLY A 75 -5.00 -10.65 -13.82
N GLU A 76 -4.26 -10.68 -14.93
CA GLU A 76 -4.74 -10.08 -16.20
C GLU A 76 -4.83 -11.07 -17.37
N ASN A 77 -5.19 -12.34 -17.09
CA ASN A 77 -5.68 -13.28 -18.12
C ASN A 77 -6.72 -14.25 -17.52
N ILE A 78 -7.98 -13.81 -17.40
CA ILE A 78 -9.18 -14.65 -17.55
C ILE A 78 -10.15 -13.87 -18.43
#